data_AF-A0A9R1D3B4-F1
#
_entry.id   AF-A0A9R1D3B4-F1
#
_cell.length_a   1.000
_cell.length_b   1.000
_cell.length_c   1.000
_cell.angle_alpha   90.00
_cell.angle_beta   90.00
_cell.angle_gamma   90.00
#
_symmetry.space_group_name_H-M   'P 1'
#
loop_
_entity.id
_entity.type
_entity.pdbx_description
1 polymer ?
#
loop_
_entity_poly.entity_id
_entity_poly.type
_entity_poly.pdbx_seq_one_letter_code
_entity_poly.pdbx_strand_id
1 'polypeptide(L)'
;MSSYTLLVGGYRPNYSLISFDPSSAQLKVISDCPAPENASWVEPASLSEEKDGSRIFYSLSESQGKAVSLKVDGEDVAVTSERDTHGGACHVHVMKDRSGIAVANYLGGSIIFFPITSDFTLSSSSTSPLLKFPLIYEEQQQTAPNPERQDTAHCHQIIEGNEGTLYVPDLGNDRVWVVWRVGESGLSVKGWCQAPPGSGPRHACISNDGKHLYVLTELSNSLLTFPLSDPTYPIIPHPDSQLNVIPPSVPEEYHKYMNAAELVAHPVHPVLYASNRLEMDLSESTKGAFRPSVTGDAVAIATLTSDGKLDNVQHVRTGCNAVRAMQLSPDGKFVALAGQNGGGMEIWTVGDDGKTWALICRDEKLEGITDVAWL
;
A
#
# COMPACT_ATOMS: atom_id res chain seq x y z
N MET A 1 -3.80 -25.37 15.07
CA MET A 1 -3.65 -24.69 13.77
C MET A 1 -2.16 -24.48 13.56
N SER A 2 -1.68 -24.44 12.31
CA SER A 2 -0.31 -24.05 12.03
C SER A 2 -0.08 -22.60 12.45
N SER A 3 1.12 -22.29 12.96
CA SER A 3 1.58 -20.92 13.12
C SER A 3 1.77 -20.27 11.75
N TYR A 4 1.49 -18.97 11.67
CA TYR A 4 1.84 -18.13 10.53
C TYR A 4 3.20 -17.50 10.77
N THR A 5 3.93 -17.21 9.70
CA THR A 5 5.12 -16.37 9.74
C THR A 5 4.84 -15.11 8.94
N LEU A 6 5.31 -13.97 9.42
CA LEU A 6 5.24 -12.68 8.75
C LEU A 6 6.64 -12.10 8.60
N LEU A 7 6.91 -11.48 7.46
CA LEU A 7 8.07 -10.62 7.26
C LEU A 7 7.62 -9.18 7.40
N VAL A 8 8.30 -8.40 8.22
CA VAL A 8 8.00 -6.97 8.41
C VAL A 8 9.20 -6.09 8.08
N GLY A 9 8.92 -4.95 7.48
CA GLY A 9 9.88 -3.88 7.19
C GLY A 9 9.38 -2.53 7.70
N GLY A 10 10.21 -1.49 7.56
CA GLY A 10 9.78 -0.13 7.84
C GLY A 10 10.91 0.85 8.14
N TYR A 11 10.58 1.87 8.93
CA TYR A 11 11.50 2.90 9.41
C TYR A 11 12.25 2.39 10.64
N ARG A 12 12.98 1.30 10.43
CA ARG A 12 13.67 0.52 11.44
C ARG A 12 14.90 -0.18 10.82
N PRO A 13 15.91 -0.58 11.61
CA PRO A 13 17.17 -1.10 11.06
C PRO A 13 17.09 -2.55 10.56
N ASN A 14 15.98 -3.25 10.80
CA ASN A 14 15.88 -4.69 10.57
C ASN A 14 14.64 -5.05 9.75
N TYR A 15 14.80 -6.09 8.92
CA TYR A 15 13.71 -6.99 8.58
C TYR A 15 13.51 -7.94 9.75
N SER A 16 12.26 -8.13 10.20
CA SER A 16 11.98 -9.12 11.24
C SER A 16 11.10 -10.23 10.68
N LEU A 17 11.44 -11.48 11.01
CA LEU A 17 10.51 -12.59 10.91
C LEU A 17 9.75 -12.73 12.23
N ILE A 18 8.43 -12.76 12.14
CA ILE A 18 7.54 -12.81 13.30
C ILE A 18 6.65 -14.03 13.16
N SER A 19 6.58 -14.88 14.18
CA SER A 19 5.55 -15.92 14.25
C SER A 19 4.28 -15.37 14.90
N PHE A 20 3.15 -15.80 14.34
CA PHE A 20 1.83 -15.64 14.93
C PHE A 20 1.20 -17.02 15.11
N ASP A 21 0.88 -17.39 16.36
CA ASP A 21 0.12 -18.60 16.67
C ASP A 21 -1.29 -18.23 17.16
N PRO A 22 -2.34 -18.50 16.36
CA PRO A 22 -3.71 -18.21 16.74
C PRO A 22 -4.18 -18.93 18.01
N SER A 23 -3.57 -20.08 18.35
CA SER A 23 -3.99 -20.88 19.51
C SER A 23 -3.49 -20.32 20.84
N SER A 24 -2.31 -19.70 20.83
CA SER A 24 -1.75 -19.03 22.01
C SER A 24 -1.99 -17.53 22.03
N ALA A 25 -2.46 -16.95 20.92
CA ALA A 25 -2.65 -15.51 20.75
C ALA A 25 -1.36 -14.73 21.05
N GLN A 26 -0.24 -15.18 20.48
CA GLN A 26 1.08 -14.57 20.70
C GLN A 26 1.74 -14.19 19.38
N LEU A 27 2.42 -13.04 19.42
CA LEU A 27 3.44 -12.64 18.45
C LEU A 27 4.81 -12.92 19.07
N LYS A 28 5.72 -13.46 18.27
CA LYS A 28 7.12 -13.65 18.69
C LYS A 28 8.05 -13.31 17.54
N VAL A 29 9.00 -12.41 17.80
CA VAL A 29 10.13 -12.19 16.90
C VAL A 29 10.98 -13.47 16.86
N ILE A 30 11.06 -14.06 15.67
CA ILE A 30 11.90 -15.24 15.38
C ILE A 30 13.33 -14.75 15.18
N SER A 31 13.50 -13.78 14.29
CA SER A 31 14.81 -13.21 13.95
C SER A 31 14.69 -11.75 13.54
N ASP A 32 15.81 -11.05 13.67
CA ASP A 32 16.05 -9.72 13.15
C ASP A 32 17.29 -9.79 12.24
N CYS A 33 17.11 -9.42 10.97
CA CYS A 33 18.16 -9.36 9.97
C CYS A 33 18.34 -7.91 9.51
N PRO A 34 19.57 -7.45 9.23
CA PRO A 34 19.78 -6.07 8.77
C PRO A 34 18.93 -5.73 7.54
N ALA A 35 18.23 -4.61 7.59
CA ALA A 35 17.52 -4.04 6.46
C ALA A 35 18.28 -2.82 5.89
N PRO A 36 18.13 -2.55 4.59
CA PRO A 36 18.43 -1.25 4.01
C PRO A 36 17.68 -0.13 4.72
N GLU A 37 18.18 1.10 4.58
CA GLU A 37 17.57 2.27 5.21
C GLU A 37 16.13 2.46 4.74
N ASN A 38 15.19 2.57 5.70
CA ASN A 38 13.75 2.76 5.44
C ASN A 38 13.22 1.74 4.42
N ALA A 39 13.39 0.44 4.70
CA ALA A 39 12.85 -0.64 3.89
C ALA A 39 11.33 -0.75 4.08
N SER A 40 10.61 0.19 3.48
CA SER A 40 9.23 0.52 3.85
C SER A 40 8.14 -0.31 3.18
N TRP A 41 8.51 -1.22 2.28
CA TRP A 41 7.62 -2.11 1.55
C TRP A 41 8.30 -3.46 1.32
N VAL A 42 7.58 -4.57 1.50
CA VAL A 42 8.05 -5.94 1.28
C VAL A 42 6.98 -6.74 0.55
N GLU A 43 7.32 -7.32 -0.59
CA GLU A 43 6.38 -8.07 -1.42
C GLU A 43 6.91 -9.47 -1.75
N PRO A 44 6.13 -10.54 -1.49
CA PRO A 44 6.52 -11.90 -1.85
C PRO A 44 6.50 -12.08 -3.38
N ALA A 45 7.53 -12.73 -3.92
CA ALA A 45 7.54 -13.14 -5.32
C ALA A 45 6.47 -14.19 -5.64
N SER A 46 6.08 -14.99 -4.64
CA SER A 46 4.95 -15.90 -4.67
C SER A 46 4.56 -16.31 -3.23
N LEU A 47 3.36 -16.84 -3.03
CA LEU A 47 2.93 -17.41 -1.76
C LEU A 47 3.56 -18.79 -1.45
N SER A 48 4.23 -19.40 -2.44
CA SER A 48 4.87 -20.71 -2.30
C SER A 48 6.37 -20.60 -2.06
N GLU A 49 6.91 -21.60 -1.39
CA GLU A 49 8.35 -21.81 -1.30
C GLU A 49 8.93 -22.24 -2.66
N GLU A 50 10.18 -21.87 -2.87
CA GLU A 50 11.02 -22.39 -3.93
C GLU A 50 11.43 -23.85 -3.62
N LYS A 51 12.01 -24.54 -4.61
CA LYS A 51 12.34 -25.97 -4.49
C LYS A 51 13.31 -26.29 -3.35
N ASP A 52 14.12 -25.32 -2.92
CA ASP A 52 15.07 -25.45 -1.82
C ASP A 52 14.45 -25.11 -0.45
N GLY A 53 13.15 -24.79 -0.40
CA GLY A 53 12.43 -24.41 0.82
C GLY A 53 12.52 -22.91 1.15
N SER A 54 13.28 -22.14 0.36
CA SER A 54 13.40 -20.70 0.56
C SER A 54 12.21 -19.93 -0.01
N ARG A 55 12.07 -18.66 0.39
CA ARG A 55 11.08 -17.73 -0.15
C ARG A 55 11.77 -16.50 -0.70
N ILE A 56 11.24 -15.97 -1.79
CA ILE A 56 11.78 -14.80 -2.45
C ILE A 56 10.86 -13.62 -2.19
N PHE A 57 11.46 -12.49 -1.84
CA PHE A 57 10.77 -11.22 -1.65
C PHE A 57 11.49 -10.12 -2.42
N TYR A 58 10.77 -9.04 -2.67
CA TYR A 58 11.33 -7.78 -3.16
C TYR A 58 10.95 -6.65 -2.22
N SER A 59 11.86 -5.70 -2.08
CA SER A 59 11.77 -4.58 -1.15
C SER A 59 12.46 -3.36 -1.78
N LEU A 60 12.61 -2.31 -0.99
CA LEU A 60 13.22 -1.06 -1.40
C LEU A 60 14.08 -0.45 -0.28
N SER A 61 14.82 0.61 -0.61
CA SER A 61 15.32 1.59 0.36
C SER A 61 14.82 2.96 -0.08
N GLU A 62 13.96 3.60 0.72
CA GLU A 62 13.36 4.89 0.34
C GLU A 62 14.45 5.96 0.17
N SER A 63 15.29 6.14 1.20
CA SER A 63 16.30 7.22 1.26
C SER A 63 17.40 7.06 0.22
N GLN A 64 17.80 5.82 -0.07
CA GLN A 64 18.89 5.53 -0.99
C GLN A 64 18.42 5.36 -2.44
N GLY A 65 17.11 5.29 -2.67
CA GLY A 65 16.54 5.07 -4.00
C GLY A 65 16.95 3.72 -4.58
N LYS A 66 16.74 2.64 -3.82
CA LYS A 66 17.09 1.27 -4.23
C LYS A 66 15.86 0.37 -4.32
N ALA A 67 15.87 -0.52 -5.30
CA ALA A 67 15.08 -1.74 -5.33
C ALA A 67 15.97 -2.90 -4.87
N VAL A 68 15.40 -3.82 -4.10
CA VAL A 68 16.16 -4.83 -3.35
C VAL A 68 15.50 -6.19 -3.56
N SER A 69 16.28 -7.23 -3.89
CA SER A 69 15.81 -8.61 -3.83
C SER A 69 16.25 -9.28 -2.53
N LEU A 70 15.37 -10.07 -1.95
CA LEU A 70 15.57 -10.76 -0.69
C LEU A 70 15.37 -12.27 -0.87
N LYS A 71 16.18 -13.05 -0.16
CA LYS A 71 15.97 -14.48 0.05
C LYS A 71 15.74 -14.74 1.53
N VAL A 72 14.62 -15.38 1.85
CA VAL A 72 14.29 -15.85 3.19
C VAL A 72 14.54 -17.36 3.23
N ASP A 73 15.47 -17.80 4.07
CA ASP A 73 15.85 -19.21 4.23
C ASP A 73 15.90 -19.56 5.72
N GLY A 74 14.87 -20.26 6.20
CA GLY A 74 14.65 -20.47 7.63
C GLY A 74 14.44 -19.15 8.38
N GLU A 75 15.37 -18.83 9.26
CA GLU A 75 15.34 -17.60 10.08
C GLU A 75 16.20 -16.46 9.48
N ASP A 76 16.90 -16.69 8.37
CA ASP A 76 17.74 -15.69 7.72
C ASP A 76 16.97 -14.93 6.63
N VAL A 77 17.17 -13.60 6.57
CA VAL A 77 16.68 -12.71 5.52
C VAL A 77 17.87 -12.02 4.89
N ALA A 78 18.28 -12.50 3.72
CA ALA A 78 19.47 -12.02 3.03
C ALA A 78 19.11 -11.12 1.85
N VAL A 79 19.77 -9.96 1.76
CA VAL A 79 19.78 -9.15 0.53
C VAL A 79 20.63 -9.86 -0.52
N THR A 80 20.04 -10.18 -1.67
CA THR A 80 20.71 -10.91 -2.75
C THR A 80 21.13 -10.02 -3.93
N SER A 81 20.45 -8.89 -4.15
CA SER A 81 20.84 -7.89 -5.13
C SER A 81 20.15 -6.54 -4.87
N GLU A 82 20.73 -5.47 -5.42
CA GLU A 82 20.19 -4.12 -5.33
C GLU A 82 20.34 -3.38 -6.67
N ARG A 83 19.39 -2.47 -6.97
CA ARG A 83 19.40 -1.63 -8.18
C ARG A 83 18.95 -0.21 -7.87
N ASP A 84 19.58 0.78 -8.49
CA ASP A 84 19.14 2.19 -8.42
C ASP A 84 17.78 2.38 -9.10
N THR A 85 16.83 2.97 -8.36
CA THR A 85 15.50 3.33 -8.89
C THR A 85 15.47 4.75 -9.46
N HIS A 86 16.55 5.52 -9.25
CA HIS A 86 16.71 6.89 -9.72
C HIS A 86 15.64 7.87 -9.20
N GLY A 87 15.07 7.58 -8.03
CA GLY A 87 14.11 8.39 -7.29
C GLY A 87 13.94 7.85 -5.86
N GLY A 88 13.04 8.44 -5.07
CA GLY A 88 12.71 7.91 -3.74
C GLY A 88 11.65 6.82 -3.87
N ALA A 89 12.09 5.57 -3.89
CA ALA A 89 11.21 4.40 -4.01
C ALA A 89 10.23 4.34 -2.84
N CYS A 90 8.98 3.94 -3.10
CA CYS A 90 7.94 3.86 -2.06
C CYS A 90 7.05 2.61 -2.16
N HIS A 91 7.04 1.93 -3.31
CA HIS A 91 6.28 0.70 -3.52
C HIS A 91 6.96 -0.17 -4.58
N VAL A 92 6.93 -1.47 -4.37
CA VAL A 92 7.32 -2.50 -5.35
C VAL A 92 6.08 -3.32 -5.69
N HIS A 93 5.96 -3.70 -6.97
CA HIS A 93 4.97 -4.67 -7.47
C HIS A 93 5.72 -5.79 -8.21
N VAL A 94 5.54 -7.05 -7.82
CA VAL A 94 6.03 -8.22 -8.56
C VAL A 94 5.02 -8.57 -9.63
N MET A 95 5.47 -8.59 -10.89
CA MET A 95 4.56 -8.91 -12.00
C MET A 95 3.98 -10.32 -11.84
N LYS A 96 2.70 -10.51 -12.17
CA LYS A 96 1.99 -11.80 -12.11
C LYS A 96 2.65 -12.88 -12.96
N ASP A 97 3.29 -12.49 -14.06
CA ASP A 97 4.04 -13.39 -14.94
C ASP A 97 5.46 -13.73 -14.42
N ARG A 98 5.85 -13.17 -13.26
CA ARG A 98 7.17 -13.27 -12.62
C ARG A 98 8.33 -12.82 -13.51
N SER A 99 8.07 -12.03 -14.56
CA SER A 99 9.11 -11.55 -15.47
C SER A 99 9.99 -10.45 -14.87
N GLY A 100 9.50 -9.76 -13.84
CA GLY A 100 10.21 -8.64 -13.23
C GLY A 100 9.44 -8.01 -12.07
N ILE A 101 10.00 -6.93 -11.55
CA ILE A 101 9.33 -6.01 -10.64
C ILE A 101 9.17 -4.64 -11.28
N ALA A 102 8.10 -3.95 -10.91
CA ALA A 102 7.90 -2.53 -11.19
C ALA A 102 7.98 -1.75 -9.88
N VAL A 103 8.65 -0.60 -9.89
CA VAL A 103 8.91 0.21 -8.69
C VAL A 103 8.38 1.61 -8.89
N ALA A 104 7.61 2.11 -7.92
CA ALA A 104 7.12 3.49 -7.88
C ALA A 104 8.03 4.35 -7.03
N ASN A 105 8.42 5.50 -7.58
CA ASN A 105 9.19 6.51 -6.88
C ASN A 105 8.27 7.69 -6.52
N TYR A 106 8.06 7.90 -5.22
CA TYR A 106 7.35 9.06 -4.69
C TYR A 106 8.14 10.34 -4.98
N LEU A 107 9.43 10.36 -4.58
CA LEU A 107 10.32 11.45 -4.93
C LEU A 107 10.80 11.26 -6.37
N GLY A 108 10.51 12.22 -7.22
CA GLY A 108 10.86 12.20 -8.64
C GLY A 108 9.74 11.73 -9.56
N GLY A 109 8.57 11.35 -9.02
CA GLY A 109 7.34 11.14 -9.79
C GLY A 109 7.52 10.21 -10.98
N SER A 110 7.95 8.98 -10.71
CA SER A 110 8.34 8.06 -11.77
C SER A 110 8.10 6.61 -11.43
N ILE A 111 8.12 5.77 -12.46
CA ILE A 111 8.20 4.31 -12.32
C ILE A 111 9.35 3.74 -13.14
N ILE A 112 9.86 2.59 -12.71
CA ILE A 112 10.91 1.83 -13.40
C ILE A 112 10.61 0.33 -13.30
N PHE A 113 10.97 -0.44 -14.32
CA PHE A 113 10.81 -1.88 -14.35
C PHE A 113 12.17 -2.59 -14.44
N PHE A 114 12.36 -3.60 -13.58
CA PHE A 114 13.54 -4.45 -13.53
C PHE A 114 13.16 -5.89 -13.85
N PRO A 115 13.70 -6.49 -14.93
CA PRO A 115 13.57 -7.92 -15.14
C PRO A 115 14.19 -8.72 -14.00
N ILE A 116 13.54 -9.82 -13.65
CA ILE A 116 14.05 -10.80 -12.69
C ILE A 116 14.81 -11.89 -13.45
N THR A 117 15.97 -12.27 -12.94
CA THR A 117 16.80 -13.36 -13.48
C THR A 117 16.30 -14.74 -12.98
N SER A 118 16.85 -15.82 -13.53
CA SER A 118 16.49 -17.19 -13.12
C SER A 118 16.90 -17.55 -11.68
N ASP A 119 17.80 -16.78 -11.06
CA ASP A 119 18.18 -16.90 -9.65
C ASP A 119 17.45 -15.89 -8.75
N PHE A 120 16.38 -15.28 -9.27
CA PHE A 120 15.50 -14.35 -8.58
C PHE A 120 16.12 -13.01 -8.17
N THR A 121 17.30 -12.69 -8.68
CA THR A 121 17.93 -11.38 -8.50
C THR A 121 17.41 -10.36 -9.53
N LEU A 122 17.67 -9.08 -9.28
CA LEU A 122 17.37 -8.02 -10.23
C LEU A 122 18.43 -8.00 -11.32
N SER A 123 18.02 -8.09 -12.59
CA SER A 123 18.92 -8.12 -13.73
C SER A 123 19.90 -6.95 -13.69
N SER A 124 21.21 -7.21 -13.76
CA SER A 124 22.25 -6.18 -13.82
C SER A 124 22.41 -5.58 -15.23
N SER A 125 21.99 -6.32 -16.25
CA SER A 125 22.19 -5.97 -17.67
C SER A 125 20.96 -5.41 -18.38
N SER A 126 19.77 -5.46 -17.75
CA SER A 126 18.51 -4.99 -18.33
C SER A 126 17.69 -4.20 -17.32
N THR A 127 17.06 -3.12 -17.78
CA THR A 127 16.11 -2.28 -17.03
C THR A 127 15.28 -1.50 -18.04
N SER A 128 14.07 -1.08 -17.67
CA SER A 128 13.35 -0.09 -18.46
C SER A 128 14.07 1.26 -18.43
N PRO A 129 13.89 2.12 -19.44
CA PRO A 129 14.04 3.56 -19.24
C PRO A 129 13.14 4.00 -18.08
N LEU A 130 13.62 4.98 -17.31
CA LEU A 130 12.83 5.59 -16.24
C LEU A 130 11.65 6.36 -16.86
N LEU A 131 10.42 5.98 -16.51
CA LEU A 131 9.22 6.68 -16.94
C LEU A 131 8.87 7.75 -15.92
N LYS A 132 9.16 9.03 -16.23
CA LYS A 132 8.81 10.18 -15.40
C LYS A 132 7.47 10.78 -15.83
N PHE A 133 6.65 11.16 -14.86
CA PHE A 133 5.38 11.84 -15.09
C PHE A 133 5.56 13.35 -14.91
N PRO A 134 5.00 14.19 -15.79
CA PRO A 134 5.04 15.63 -15.61
C PRO A 134 4.12 16.07 -14.48
N LEU A 135 4.35 17.27 -13.93
CA LEU A 135 3.38 17.94 -13.09
C LEU A 135 2.30 18.58 -13.97
N ILE A 136 1.10 18.01 -13.99
CA ILE A 136 0.05 18.46 -14.93
C ILE A 136 -0.47 19.86 -14.60
N TYR A 137 -0.45 20.25 -13.32
CA TYR A 137 -0.87 21.58 -12.88
C TYR A 137 0.02 22.68 -13.47
N GLU A 138 1.33 22.45 -13.53
CA GLU A 138 2.28 23.36 -14.16
C GLU A 138 2.05 23.45 -15.68
N GLU A 139 1.90 22.29 -16.36
CA GLU A 139 1.60 22.25 -17.80
C GLU A 139 0.30 23.00 -18.16
N GLN A 140 -0.68 22.96 -17.27
CA GLN A 140 -1.98 23.62 -17.42
C GLN A 140 -1.98 25.08 -16.92
N GLN A 141 -0.85 25.59 -16.41
CA GLN A 141 -0.75 26.92 -15.81
C GLN A 141 -1.75 27.14 -14.66
N GLN A 142 -1.96 26.10 -13.85
CA GLN A 142 -2.84 26.09 -12.68
C GLN A 142 -2.03 25.91 -11.40
N THR A 143 -2.51 26.48 -10.31
CA THR A 143 -1.98 26.19 -8.98
C THR A 143 -2.55 24.86 -8.50
N ALA A 144 -1.68 23.95 -8.05
CA ALA A 144 -2.12 22.69 -7.47
C ALA A 144 -3.00 22.94 -6.22
N PRO A 145 -4.06 22.17 -5.98
CA PRO A 145 -4.97 22.37 -4.85
C PRO A 145 -4.28 22.30 -3.47
N ASN A 146 -3.25 21.47 -3.35
CA ASN A 146 -2.38 21.41 -2.17
C ASN A 146 -0.91 21.61 -2.57
N PRO A 147 -0.41 22.85 -2.71
CA PRO A 147 0.94 23.13 -3.19
C PRO A 147 2.08 22.54 -2.34
N GLU A 148 1.83 22.17 -1.08
CA GLU A 148 2.85 21.54 -0.21
C GLU A 148 2.96 20.03 -0.43
N ARG A 149 1.91 19.40 -0.96
CA ARG A 149 1.83 17.95 -1.18
C ARG A 149 1.71 17.57 -2.66
N GLN A 150 1.51 18.55 -3.53
CA GLN A 150 1.28 18.41 -4.96
C GLN A 150 2.16 19.41 -5.75
N ASP A 151 3.41 19.55 -5.30
CA ASP A 151 4.45 20.39 -5.91
C ASP A 151 5.16 19.70 -7.09
N THR A 152 5.01 18.39 -7.21
CA THR A 152 5.45 17.59 -8.36
C THR A 152 4.62 16.31 -8.46
N ALA A 153 4.88 15.47 -9.46
CA ALA A 153 4.29 14.14 -9.54
C ALA A 153 4.81 13.24 -8.39
N HIS A 154 3.92 12.49 -7.77
CA HIS A 154 4.21 11.62 -6.62
C HIS A 154 3.53 10.26 -6.81
N CYS A 155 4.17 9.39 -7.61
CA CYS A 155 3.71 8.01 -7.78
C CYS A 155 3.81 7.26 -6.45
N HIS A 156 2.75 6.59 -6.03
CA HIS A 156 2.67 6.00 -4.70
C HIS A 156 2.46 4.49 -4.70
N GLN A 157 1.88 3.92 -5.76
CA GLN A 157 1.67 2.48 -5.87
C GLN A 157 1.77 2.02 -7.32
N ILE A 158 1.96 0.72 -7.53
CA ILE A 158 1.73 0.05 -8.81
C ILE A 158 0.74 -1.08 -8.57
N ILE A 159 -0.32 -1.13 -9.39
CA ILE A 159 -1.32 -2.18 -9.36
C ILE A 159 -1.41 -2.81 -10.73
N GLU A 160 -1.24 -4.13 -10.82
CA GLU A 160 -1.34 -4.84 -12.09
C GLU A 160 -2.76 -5.36 -12.35
N GLY A 161 -3.36 -4.88 -13.43
CA GLY A 161 -4.63 -5.35 -13.96
C GLY A 161 -4.48 -6.55 -14.90
N ASN A 162 -5.35 -6.60 -15.90
CA ASN A 162 -5.31 -7.61 -16.95
C ASN A 162 -4.26 -7.26 -18.01
N GLU A 163 -3.72 -8.29 -18.66
CA GLU A 163 -2.77 -8.18 -19.77
C GLU A 163 -1.50 -7.35 -19.43
N GLY A 164 -1.10 -7.32 -18.16
CA GLY A 164 0.07 -6.56 -17.70
C GLY A 164 -0.13 -5.03 -17.71
N THR A 165 -1.37 -4.56 -17.79
CA THR A 165 -1.69 -3.13 -17.63
C THR A 165 -1.41 -2.71 -16.18
N LEU A 166 -0.63 -1.64 -16.00
CA LEU A 166 -0.28 -1.08 -14.70
C LEU A 166 -1.10 0.17 -14.42
N TYR A 167 -1.65 0.26 -13.22
CA TYR A 167 -2.29 1.43 -12.67
C TYR A 167 -1.37 2.05 -11.63
N VAL A 168 -1.08 3.35 -11.77
CA VAL A 168 -0.09 4.05 -10.95
C VAL A 168 -0.75 5.28 -10.32
N PRO A 169 -1.24 5.17 -9.07
CA PRO A 169 -1.73 6.32 -8.33
C PRO A 169 -0.62 7.36 -8.18
N ASP A 170 -0.95 8.59 -8.55
CA ASP A 170 -0.08 9.75 -8.49
C ASP A 170 -0.75 10.82 -7.63
N LEU A 171 -0.26 10.94 -6.40
CA LEU A 171 -0.78 11.85 -5.38
C LEU A 171 -0.69 13.30 -5.85
N GLY A 172 0.43 13.66 -6.48
CA GLY A 172 0.72 15.02 -6.91
C GLY A 172 -0.17 15.50 -8.05
N ASN A 173 -0.61 14.56 -8.91
CA ASN A 173 -1.33 14.87 -10.13
C ASN A 173 -2.85 14.62 -10.06
N ASP A 174 -3.39 14.14 -8.94
CA ASP A 174 -4.80 13.73 -8.81
C ASP A 174 -5.24 12.72 -9.88
N ARG A 175 -4.35 11.80 -10.24
CA ARG A 175 -4.58 10.83 -11.32
C ARG A 175 -4.09 9.45 -10.93
N VAL A 176 -4.68 8.44 -11.54
CA VAL A 176 -4.08 7.10 -11.64
C VAL A 176 -3.67 6.91 -13.08
N TRP A 177 -2.37 6.90 -13.36
CA TRP A 177 -1.87 6.67 -14.71
C TRP A 177 -2.12 5.22 -15.12
N VAL A 178 -2.51 5.02 -16.37
CA VAL A 178 -2.61 3.70 -16.99
C VAL A 178 -1.41 3.51 -17.89
N VAL A 179 -0.56 2.55 -17.56
CA VAL A 179 0.73 2.29 -18.20
C VAL A 179 0.77 0.88 -18.75
N TRP A 180 1.38 0.72 -19.91
CA TRP A 180 1.59 -0.54 -20.59
C TRP A 180 3.06 -0.93 -20.65
N ARG A 181 3.32 -2.24 -20.59
CA ARG A 181 4.61 -2.81 -20.95
C ARG A 181 4.77 -2.83 -22.46
N VAL A 182 5.96 -2.46 -22.94
CA VAL A 182 6.33 -2.40 -24.35
C VAL A 182 7.63 -3.19 -24.55
N GLY A 183 7.56 -4.28 -25.31
CA GLY A 183 8.70 -5.18 -25.49
C GLY A 183 9.10 -5.88 -24.19
N GLU A 184 10.40 -6.11 -24.00
CA GLU A 184 10.92 -6.84 -22.83
C GLU A 184 10.77 -6.05 -21.53
N SER A 185 11.14 -4.76 -21.54
CA SER A 185 11.22 -3.93 -20.34
C SER A 185 10.58 -2.53 -20.46
N GLY A 186 10.18 -2.07 -21.66
CA GLY A 186 9.70 -0.70 -21.85
C GLY A 186 8.38 -0.43 -21.12
N LEU A 187 8.15 0.84 -20.77
CA LEU A 187 6.91 1.32 -20.15
C LEU A 187 6.37 2.51 -20.96
N SER A 188 5.05 2.58 -21.17
CA SER A 188 4.42 3.65 -21.93
C SER A 188 3.06 4.02 -21.37
N VAL A 189 2.80 5.32 -21.19
CA VAL A 189 1.50 5.82 -20.73
C VAL A 189 0.46 5.63 -21.84
N LYS A 190 -0.65 4.96 -21.50
CA LYS A 190 -1.81 4.78 -22.37
C LYS A 190 -2.95 5.76 -22.07
N GLY A 191 -3.10 6.15 -20.82
CA GLY A 191 -4.23 6.96 -20.36
C GLY A 191 -4.17 7.22 -18.87
N TRP A 192 -5.28 7.66 -18.30
CA TRP A 192 -5.39 7.86 -16.86
C TRP A 192 -6.84 7.81 -16.37
N CYS A 193 -7.00 7.48 -15.10
CA CYS A 193 -8.19 7.75 -14.32
C CYS A 193 -8.01 9.12 -13.64
N GLN A 194 -8.98 10.01 -13.76
CA GLN A 194 -8.90 11.37 -13.20
C GLN A 194 -9.70 11.44 -11.91
N ALA A 195 -9.01 11.66 -10.78
CA ALA A 195 -9.65 11.95 -9.50
C ALA A 195 -10.02 13.45 -9.41
N PRO A 196 -10.95 13.83 -8.50
CA PRO A 196 -11.21 15.24 -8.21
C PRO A 196 -9.92 15.97 -7.75
N PRO A 197 -9.71 17.23 -8.12
CA PRO A 197 -8.55 18.00 -7.68
C PRO A 197 -8.42 18.05 -6.14
N GLY A 198 -7.20 17.84 -5.63
CA GLY A 198 -6.89 17.82 -4.20
C GLY A 198 -7.21 16.48 -3.51
N SER A 199 -7.45 15.42 -4.28
CA SER A 199 -7.71 14.09 -3.75
C SER A 199 -6.42 13.41 -3.28
N GLY A 200 -5.38 13.42 -4.10
CA GLY A 200 -4.14 12.70 -3.91
C GLY A 200 -4.30 11.18 -3.88
N PRO A 201 -4.58 10.50 -5.01
CA PRO A 201 -4.59 9.04 -5.11
C PRO A 201 -3.32 8.40 -4.51
N ARG A 202 -3.49 7.44 -3.60
CA ARG A 202 -2.40 6.79 -2.87
C ARG A 202 -2.33 5.32 -3.20
N HIS A 203 -3.21 4.51 -2.61
CA HIS A 203 -3.28 3.06 -2.82
C HIS A 203 -4.59 2.70 -3.54
N ALA A 204 -4.59 1.61 -4.27
CA ALA A 204 -5.73 1.12 -5.02
C ALA A 204 -5.78 -0.41 -5.03
N CYS A 205 -6.97 -0.96 -5.31
CA CYS A 205 -7.13 -2.38 -5.59
C CYS A 205 -8.15 -2.59 -6.71
N ILE A 206 -8.02 -3.68 -7.44
CA ILE A 206 -8.93 -4.03 -8.55
C ILE A 206 -9.95 -5.04 -8.04
N SER A 207 -11.21 -4.91 -8.46
CA SER A 207 -12.26 -5.89 -8.14
C SER A 207 -11.91 -7.28 -8.68
N ASN A 208 -12.40 -8.34 -8.04
CA ASN A 208 -12.13 -9.72 -8.45
C ASN A 208 -12.55 -10.01 -9.91
N ASP A 209 -13.56 -9.32 -10.44
CA ASP A 209 -14.02 -9.45 -11.83
C ASP A 209 -13.28 -8.52 -12.81
N GLY A 210 -12.32 -7.71 -12.32
CA GLY A 210 -11.50 -6.81 -13.12
C GLY A 210 -12.22 -5.57 -13.64
N LYS A 211 -13.45 -5.31 -13.23
CA LYS A 211 -14.29 -4.23 -13.79
C LYS A 211 -14.19 -2.91 -13.05
N HIS A 212 -13.67 -2.89 -11.82
CA HIS A 212 -13.57 -1.70 -11.00
C HIS A 212 -12.17 -1.52 -10.45
N LEU A 213 -11.71 -0.27 -10.41
CA LEU A 213 -10.56 0.15 -9.63
C LEU A 213 -11.07 0.97 -8.44
N TYR A 214 -10.81 0.49 -7.23
CA TYR A 214 -11.07 1.22 -5.99
C TYR A 214 -9.80 1.97 -5.61
N VAL A 215 -9.89 3.28 -5.43
CA VAL A 215 -8.74 4.15 -5.17
C VAL A 215 -8.95 4.86 -3.84
N LEU A 216 -8.02 4.68 -2.91
CA LEU A 216 -7.94 5.44 -1.68
C LEU A 216 -7.13 6.72 -1.93
N THR A 217 -7.70 7.85 -1.54
CA THR A 217 -7.11 9.17 -1.73
C THR A 217 -6.57 9.67 -0.39
N GLU A 218 -5.27 9.99 -0.33
CA GLU A 218 -4.58 10.38 0.90
C GLU A 218 -5.09 11.72 1.42
N LEU A 219 -5.20 12.73 0.54
CA LEU A 219 -5.45 14.11 0.94
C LEU A 219 -6.95 14.38 1.19
N SER A 220 -7.83 13.77 0.39
CA SER A 220 -9.29 13.91 0.56
C SER A 220 -9.92 12.81 1.42
N ASN A 221 -9.12 11.86 1.93
CA ASN A 221 -9.56 10.79 2.83
C ASN A 221 -10.79 10.04 2.32
N SER A 222 -10.80 9.68 1.03
CA SER A 222 -11.96 9.10 0.36
C SER A 222 -11.60 7.86 -0.46
N LEU A 223 -12.55 6.92 -0.53
CA LEU A 223 -12.54 5.85 -1.52
C LEU A 223 -13.28 6.31 -2.77
N LEU A 224 -12.68 6.12 -3.93
CA LEU A 224 -13.26 6.36 -5.26
C LEU A 224 -13.43 5.04 -6.01
N THR A 225 -14.50 4.88 -6.79
CA THR A 225 -14.64 3.73 -7.72
C THR A 225 -14.60 4.21 -9.17
N PHE A 226 -13.65 3.68 -9.94
CA PHE A 226 -13.52 3.90 -11.38
C PHE A 226 -13.93 2.65 -12.18
N PRO A 227 -14.74 2.79 -13.25
CA PRO A 227 -15.06 1.69 -14.14
C PRO A 227 -13.88 1.39 -15.08
N LEU A 228 -13.47 0.13 -15.17
CA LEU A 228 -12.41 -0.35 -16.05
C LEU A 228 -12.93 -1.02 -17.33
N SER A 229 -14.25 -1.23 -17.44
CA SER A 229 -14.86 -1.82 -18.64
C SER A 229 -14.85 -0.81 -19.79
N ASP A 230 -14.35 -1.21 -20.96
CA ASP A 230 -14.28 -0.41 -22.20
C ASP A 230 -13.71 1.02 -21.99
N PRO A 231 -12.44 1.14 -21.56
CA PRO A 231 -11.90 2.40 -21.08
C PRO A 231 -11.81 3.45 -22.19
N THR A 232 -12.49 4.58 -21.97
CA THR A 232 -12.27 5.83 -22.70
C THR A 232 -11.62 6.83 -21.75
N TYR A 233 -10.43 7.32 -22.09
CA TYR A 233 -9.68 8.21 -21.21
C TYR A 233 -10.09 9.69 -21.39
N PRO A 234 -10.10 10.50 -20.31
CA PRO A 234 -9.89 10.08 -18.93
C PRO A 234 -11.06 9.25 -18.39
N ILE A 235 -10.76 8.23 -17.59
CA ILE A 235 -11.79 7.51 -16.85
C ILE A 235 -12.16 8.37 -15.63
N ILE A 236 -13.44 8.66 -15.46
CA ILE A 236 -13.98 9.47 -14.36
C ILE A 236 -14.63 8.52 -13.35
N PRO A 237 -14.53 8.77 -12.02
CA PRO A 237 -15.19 7.93 -11.05
C PRO A 237 -16.72 8.00 -11.23
N HIS A 238 -17.45 6.99 -10.78
CA HIS A 238 -18.91 7.08 -10.78
C HIS A 238 -19.39 8.25 -9.90
N PRO A 239 -20.45 8.98 -10.29
CA PRO A 239 -20.96 10.12 -9.53
C PRO A 239 -21.30 9.82 -8.06
N ASP A 240 -21.73 8.58 -7.78
CA ASP A 240 -22.10 8.12 -6.42
C ASP A 240 -21.00 7.26 -5.76
N SER A 241 -19.77 7.23 -6.29
CA SER A 241 -18.71 6.34 -5.80
C SER A 241 -17.66 7.00 -4.93
N GLN A 242 -18.05 7.96 -4.10
CA GLN A 242 -17.18 8.54 -3.09
C GLN A 242 -17.65 8.18 -1.69
N LEU A 243 -16.75 7.63 -0.89
CA LEU A 243 -17.00 7.35 0.52
C LEU A 243 -15.85 7.89 1.36
N ASN A 244 -16.15 8.75 2.34
CA ASN A 244 -15.16 9.28 3.27
C ASN A 244 -14.78 8.21 4.31
N VAL A 245 -13.48 8.03 4.55
CA VAL A 245 -12.96 6.99 5.46
C VAL A 245 -12.63 7.50 6.86
N ILE A 246 -12.78 8.80 7.15
CA ILE A 246 -12.53 9.37 8.47
C ILE A 246 -13.58 8.87 9.48
N PRO A 247 -13.19 8.48 10.70
CA PRO A 247 -14.15 8.07 11.72
C PRO A 247 -15.06 9.22 12.16
N PRO A 248 -16.32 8.94 12.52
CA PRO A 248 -17.29 9.96 12.94
C PRO A 248 -16.90 10.68 14.24
N SER A 249 -15.88 10.20 14.96
CA SER A 249 -15.30 10.89 16.12
C SER A 249 -14.55 12.17 15.76
N VAL A 250 -14.20 12.38 14.49
CA VAL A 250 -13.45 13.55 14.03
C VAL A 250 -14.39 14.50 13.26
N PRO A 251 -14.59 15.73 13.75
CA PRO A 251 -15.40 16.74 13.05
C PRO A 251 -14.84 17.08 11.65
N GLU A 252 -15.74 17.37 10.70
CA GLU A 252 -15.43 17.62 9.28
C GLU A 252 -14.36 18.69 9.06
N GLU A 253 -14.40 19.77 9.83
CA GLU A 253 -13.42 20.88 9.74
C GLU A 253 -11.96 20.46 10.03
N TYR A 254 -11.77 19.29 10.67
CA TYR A 254 -10.46 18.73 10.98
C TYR A 254 -10.02 17.60 10.03
N HIS A 255 -10.88 17.16 9.10
CA HIS A 255 -10.55 16.05 8.18
C HIS A 255 -9.29 16.33 7.35
N LYS A 256 -9.07 17.59 6.96
CA LYS A 256 -7.90 18.04 6.20
C LYS A 256 -6.53 17.85 6.89
N TYR A 257 -6.53 17.54 8.18
CA TYR A 257 -5.30 17.27 8.95
C TYR A 257 -4.99 15.77 9.05
N MET A 258 -5.91 14.91 8.63
CA MET A 258 -5.71 13.47 8.56
C MET A 258 -5.34 13.04 7.15
N ASN A 259 -4.66 11.90 7.05
CA ASN A 259 -4.23 11.34 5.78
C ASN A 259 -4.52 9.83 5.74
N ALA A 260 -5.27 9.38 4.74
CA ALA A 260 -5.47 7.97 4.49
C ALA A 260 -4.14 7.28 4.09
N ALA A 261 -4.06 5.96 4.28
CA ALA A 261 -2.86 5.19 3.93
C ALA A 261 -3.17 3.90 3.15
N GLU A 262 -3.41 2.80 3.86
CA GLU A 262 -3.45 1.47 3.27
C GLU A 262 -4.83 1.14 2.76
N LEU A 263 -4.91 0.41 1.65
CA LEU A 263 -6.15 -0.13 1.11
C LEU A 263 -5.97 -1.61 0.81
N VAL A 264 -6.80 -2.45 1.45
CA VAL A 264 -6.77 -3.90 1.27
C VAL A 264 -8.17 -4.39 0.92
N ALA A 265 -8.32 -5.15 -0.16
CA ALA A 265 -9.56 -5.85 -0.48
C ALA A 265 -9.59 -7.22 0.18
N HIS A 266 -10.76 -7.61 0.70
CA HIS A 266 -10.94 -8.97 1.18
C HIS A 266 -11.12 -9.95 -0.02
N PRO A 267 -10.49 -11.14 -0.02
CA PRO A 267 -10.49 -12.04 -1.18
C PRO A 267 -11.87 -12.65 -1.49
N VAL A 268 -12.68 -12.88 -0.45
CA VAL A 268 -14.01 -13.52 -0.55
C VAL A 268 -15.17 -12.54 -0.40
N HIS A 269 -15.22 -11.79 0.70
CA HIS A 269 -16.29 -10.86 1.01
C HIS A 269 -16.17 -9.53 0.24
N PRO A 270 -17.30 -8.90 -0.13
CA PRO A 270 -17.33 -7.64 -0.87
C PRO A 270 -17.05 -6.45 0.07
N VAL A 271 -15.83 -6.39 0.62
CA VAL A 271 -15.41 -5.38 1.59
C VAL A 271 -13.99 -4.90 1.30
N LEU A 272 -13.75 -3.63 1.59
CA LEU A 272 -12.46 -2.96 1.53
C LEU A 272 -12.09 -2.45 2.92
N TYR A 273 -10.81 -2.55 3.27
CA TYR A 273 -10.27 -2.02 4.51
C TYR A 273 -9.33 -0.86 4.19
N ALA A 274 -9.62 0.31 4.73
CA ALA A 274 -8.84 1.52 4.51
C ALA A 274 -8.30 2.07 5.83
N SER A 275 -6.98 2.25 5.97
CA SER A 275 -6.42 2.87 7.16
C SER A 275 -6.38 4.39 7.05
N ASN A 276 -6.53 5.07 8.19
CA ASN A 276 -6.23 6.50 8.33
C ASN A 276 -5.05 6.68 9.27
N ARG A 277 -4.39 7.84 9.16
CA ARG A 277 -3.28 8.25 10.02
C ARG A 277 -3.53 9.64 10.58
N LEU A 278 -2.74 9.97 11.61
CA LEU A 278 -2.64 11.30 12.22
C LEU A 278 -3.86 11.72 13.04
N GLU A 279 -4.75 10.78 13.43
CA GLU A 279 -5.87 11.13 14.31
C GLU A 279 -5.33 11.61 15.65
N MET A 280 -4.33 10.90 16.20
CA MET A 280 -3.67 11.24 17.46
C MET A 280 -2.95 12.59 17.41
N ASP A 281 -2.47 12.99 16.24
CA ASP A 281 -1.70 14.22 16.03
C ASP A 281 -2.60 15.45 15.86
N LEU A 282 -3.93 15.27 15.77
CA LEU A 282 -4.88 16.37 15.59
C LEU A 282 -4.78 17.43 16.70
N SER A 283 -4.42 17.07 17.93
CA SER A 283 -4.19 18.07 18.97
C SER A 283 -3.08 19.05 18.60
N GLU A 284 -2.03 18.60 17.93
CA GLU A 284 -0.92 19.44 17.49
C GLU A 284 -1.28 20.17 16.20
N SER A 285 -1.75 19.46 15.18
CA SER A 285 -2.08 20.02 13.86
C SER A 285 -3.16 21.09 13.91
N THR A 286 -4.10 20.98 14.86
CA THR A 286 -5.17 21.97 15.09
C THR A 286 -4.79 23.03 16.13
N LYS A 287 -3.55 23.03 16.61
CA LYS A 287 -3.05 23.94 17.67
C LYS A 287 -3.93 23.91 18.93
N GLY A 288 -4.41 22.72 19.28
CA GLY A 288 -5.23 22.44 20.45
C GLY A 288 -6.72 22.73 20.29
N ALA A 289 -7.20 23.12 19.11
CA ALA A 289 -8.63 23.37 18.85
C ALA A 289 -9.45 22.08 18.94
N PHE A 290 -8.88 20.95 18.52
CA PHE A 290 -9.47 19.63 18.67
C PHE A 290 -8.51 18.68 19.37
N ARG A 291 -9.00 17.96 20.37
CA ARG A 291 -8.22 16.93 21.08
C ARG A 291 -8.98 15.61 20.97
N PRO A 292 -8.46 14.63 20.21
CA PRO A 292 -9.05 13.31 20.16
C PRO A 292 -9.12 12.71 21.57
N SER A 293 -10.25 12.10 21.91
CA SER A 293 -10.43 11.34 23.16
C SER A 293 -10.12 9.85 22.99
N VAL A 294 -9.50 9.47 21.88
CA VAL A 294 -9.23 8.09 21.48
C VAL A 294 -7.76 7.73 21.67
N THR A 295 -7.47 6.43 21.61
CA THR A 295 -6.12 5.89 21.51
C THR A 295 -5.99 5.16 20.18
N GLY A 296 -4.98 5.50 19.38
CA GLY A 296 -4.72 4.90 18.07
C GLY A 296 -5.66 5.37 16.96
N ASP A 297 -5.29 5.08 15.71
CA ASP A 297 -6.07 5.41 14.52
C ASP A 297 -7.18 4.37 14.25
N ALA A 298 -8.21 4.79 13.51
CA ALA A 298 -9.27 3.91 13.04
C ALA A 298 -8.98 3.35 11.64
N VAL A 299 -9.36 2.08 11.44
CA VAL A 299 -9.48 1.46 10.12
C VAL A 299 -10.94 1.52 9.70
N ALA A 300 -11.20 2.07 8.52
CA ALA A 300 -12.50 2.04 7.87
C ALA A 300 -12.73 0.69 7.19
N ILE A 301 -13.91 0.12 7.40
CA ILE A 301 -14.41 -1.08 6.71
C ILE A 301 -15.53 -0.61 5.80
N ALA A 302 -15.21 -0.49 4.51
CA ALA A 302 -16.16 -0.12 3.47
C ALA A 302 -16.78 -1.37 2.84
N THR A 303 -18.10 -1.38 2.73
CA THR A 303 -18.87 -2.46 2.11
C THR A 303 -19.16 -2.14 0.65
N LEU A 304 -19.20 -3.18 -0.17
CA LEU A 304 -19.54 -3.08 -1.57
C LEU A 304 -20.89 -3.75 -1.84
N THR A 305 -21.70 -3.12 -2.68
CA THR A 305 -22.90 -3.75 -3.25
C THR A 305 -22.52 -4.90 -4.19
N SER A 306 -23.50 -5.72 -4.58
CA SER A 306 -23.26 -6.83 -5.51
C SER A 306 -22.77 -6.40 -6.90
N ASP A 307 -23.05 -5.16 -7.31
CA ASP A 307 -22.54 -4.56 -8.56
C ASP A 307 -21.20 -3.81 -8.36
N GLY A 308 -20.59 -3.90 -7.18
CA GLY A 308 -19.25 -3.38 -6.91
C GLY A 308 -19.20 -1.89 -6.55
N LYS A 309 -20.32 -1.27 -6.17
CA LYS A 309 -20.34 0.13 -5.69
C LYS A 309 -20.05 0.20 -4.21
N LEU A 310 -19.44 1.29 -3.76
CA LEU A 310 -19.32 1.62 -2.34
C LEU A 310 -20.72 1.84 -1.76
N ASP A 311 -21.03 1.18 -0.63
CA ASP A 311 -22.35 1.23 0.02
C ASP A 311 -22.27 1.95 1.36
N ASN A 312 -21.62 1.33 2.34
CA ASN A 312 -21.53 1.85 3.70
C ASN A 312 -20.13 1.69 4.29
N VAL A 313 -19.80 2.52 5.27
CA VAL A 313 -18.58 2.46 6.05
C VAL A 313 -18.86 2.36 7.53
N GLN A 314 -18.09 1.51 8.19
CA GLN A 314 -17.95 1.49 9.64
C GLN A 314 -16.48 1.52 9.99
N HIS A 315 -16.17 1.65 11.28
CA HIS A 315 -14.79 1.79 11.74
C HIS A 315 -14.47 0.80 12.85
N VAL A 316 -13.26 0.28 12.80
CA VAL A 316 -12.64 -0.47 13.90
C VAL A 316 -11.52 0.40 14.48
N ARG A 317 -11.54 0.58 15.79
CA ARG A 317 -10.50 1.32 16.49
C ARG A 317 -9.34 0.38 16.79
N THR A 318 -8.15 0.75 16.31
CA THR A 318 -6.89 0.09 16.68
C THR A 318 -6.26 0.81 17.87
N GLY A 319 -5.23 0.24 18.49
CA GLY A 319 -4.37 1.01 19.37
C GLY A 319 -3.12 1.59 18.67
N CYS A 320 -2.94 1.34 17.37
CA CYS A 320 -1.75 1.72 16.60
C CYS A 320 -1.77 3.20 16.19
N ASN A 321 -0.61 3.85 16.15
CA ASN A 321 -0.45 5.24 15.72
C ASN A 321 0.22 5.34 14.36
N ALA A 322 -0.39 6.07 13.44
CA ALA A 322 -0.06 6.13 12.03
C ALA A 322 -0.05 4.73 11.38
N VAL A 323 -1.23 4.12 11.25
CA VAL A 323 -1.39 2.80 10.60
C VAL A 323 -1.05 2.89 9.11
N ARG A 324 0.24 2.69 8.80
CA ARG A 324 0.80 2.66 7.44
C ARG A 324 1.08 1.23 6.96
N ALA A 325 1.02 0.24 7.85
CA ALA A 325 1.13 -1.17 7.51
C ALA A 325 -0.20 -1.88 7.76
N MET A 326 -0.77 -2.53 6.74
CA MET A 326 -1.95 -3.38 6.89
C MET A 326 -2.00 -4.42 5.77
N GLN A 327 -2.10 -5.69 6.12
CA GLN A 327 -2.28 -6.77 5.16
C GLN A 327 -3.19 -7.87 5.70
N LEU A 328 -4.02 -8.43 4.81
CA LEU A 328 -4.87 -9.56 5.11
C LEU A 328 -4.12 -10.88 4.84
N SER A 329 -4.35 -11.89 5.68
CA SER A 329 -3.82 -13.23 5.45
C SER A 329 -4.37 -13.81 4.14
N PRO A 330 -3.63 -14.71 3.46
CA PRO A 330 -4.07 -15.28 2.18
C PRO A 330 -5.44 -15.99 2.23
N ASP A 331 -5.82 -16.52 3.40
CA ASP A 331 -7.12 -17.16 3.62
C ASP A 331 -8.24 -16.19 4.04
N GLY A 332 -7.93 -14.90 4.18
CA GLY A 332 -8.87 -13.84 4.54
C GLY A 332 -9.23 -13.76 6.02
N LYS A 333 -8.70 -14.63 6.88
CA LYS A 333 -9.15 -14.79 8.26
C LYS A 333 -8.51 -13.84 9.26
N PHE A 334 -7.35 -13.27 8.92
CA PHE A 334 -6.58 -12.44 9.82
C PHE A 334 -6.13 -11.15 9.15
N VAL A 335 -6.17 -10.04 9.88
CA VAL A 335 -5.53 -8.79 9.48
C VAL A 335 -4.33 -8.57 10.39
N ALA A 336 -3.16 -8.38 9.78
CA ALA A 336 -2.00 -7.84 10.44
C ALA A 336 -1.92 -6.34 10.16
N LEU A 337 -1.73 -5.52 11.19
CA LEU A 337 -1.51 -4.09 11.03
C LEU A 337 -0.49 -3.58 12.05
N ALA A 338 0.17 -2.47 11.74
CA ALA A 338 1.11 -1.85 12.65
C ALA A 338 1.12 -0.32 12.55
N GLY A 339 1.45 0.33 13.67
CA GLY A 339 1.60 1.77 13.75
C GLY A 339 3.03 2.21 13.50
N GLN A 340 3.25 2.99 12.44
CA GLN A 340 4.55 3.56 12.10
C GLN A 340 5.10 4.41 13.25
N ASN A 341 4.24 5.19 13.89
CA ASN A 341 4.59 6.14 14.94
C ASN A 341 4.33 5.59 16.36
N GLY A 342 4.17 4.26 16.49
CA GLY A 342 4.00 3.58 17.77
C GLY A 342 2.68 2.84 17.92
N GLY A 343 2.45 2.28 19.11
CA GLY A 343 1.31 1.41 19.39
C GLY A 343 1.48 -0.03 18.87
N GLY A 344 2.66 -0.37 18.36
CA GLY A 344 3.03 -1.74 18.05
C GLY A 344 2.38 -2.32 16.79
N MET A 345 2.38 -3.65 16.76
CA MET A 345 1.72 -4.49 15.77
C MET A 345 0.55 -5.23 16.42
N GLU A 346 -0.56 -5.35 15.68
CA GLU A 346 -1.77 -6.05 16.09
C GLU A 346 -2.15 -7.11 15.05
N ILE A 347 -2.69 -8.25 15.52
CA ILE A 347 -3.40 -9.22 14.68
C ILE A 347 -4.86 -9.28 15.10
N TRP A 348 -5.76 -9.20 14.11
CA TRP A 348 -7.21 -9.25 14.28
C TRP A 348 -7.79 -10.46 13.55
N THR A 349 -8.78 -11.15 14.10
CA THR A 349 -9.62 -12.07 13.31
C THR A 349 -10.60 -11.27 12.45
N VAL A 350 -10.93 -11.77 11.28
CA VAL A 350 -12.03 -11.31 10.43
C VAL A 350 -13.15 -12.36 10.47
N GLY A 351 -14.36 -11.95 10.83
CA GLY A 351 -15.54 -12.81 10.83
C GLY A 351 -16.02 -13.18 9.43
N ASP A 352 -16.90 -14.18 9.33
CA ASP A 352 -17.46 -14.69 8.06
C ASP A 352 -18.33 -13.67 7.29
N ASP A 353 -18.50 -12.46 7.83
CA ASP A 353 -19.16 -11.33 7.18
C ASP A 353 -18.17 -10.34 6.55
N GLY A 354 -16.86 -10.55 6.71
CA GLY A 354 -15.79 -9.65 6.28
C GLY A 354 -15.75 -8.32 7.05
N LYS A 355 -16.54 -8.16 8.10
CA LYS A 355 -16.81 -6.85 8.72
C LYS A 355 -16.54 -6.84 10.20
N THR A 356 -16.71 -7.98 10.85
CA THR A 356 -16.53 -8.10 12.29
C THR A 356 -15.08 -8.42 12.58
N TRP A 357 -14.36 -7.48 13.18
CA TRP A 357 -12.99 -7.69 13.62
C TRP A 357 -12.92 -7.94 15.13
N ALA A 358 -12.04 -8.83 15.56
CA ALA A 358 -11.73 -9.02 16.99
C ALA A 358 -10.23 -9.13 17.20
N LEU A 359 -9.69 -8.32 18.11
CA LEU A 359 -8.26 -8.30 18.41
C LEU A 359 -7.85 -9.64 19.03
N ILE A 360 -6.82 -10.26 18.47
CA ILE A 360 -6.26 -11.52 18.98
C ILE A 360 -5.10 -11.20 19.90
N CYS A 361 -4.12 -10.48 19.37
CA CYS A 361 -2.87 -10.20 20.06
C CYS A 361 -2.24 -8.92 19.57
N ARG A 362 -1.35 -8.41 20.42
CA ARG A 362 -0.65 -7.14 20.23
C ARG A 362 0.73 -7.24 20.84
N ASP A 363 1.72 -6.66 20.17
CA ASP A 363 3.04 -6.39 20.75
C ASP A 363 3.43 -4.93 20.52
N GLU A 364 3.40 -4.15 21.59
CA GLU A 364 3.71 -2.70 21.59
C GLU A 364 5.20 -2.41 21.37
N LYS A 365 6.08 -3.42 21.49
CA LYS A 365 7.53 -3.25 21.27
C LYS A 365 7.91 -3.27 19.79
N LEU A 366 6.99 -3.69 18.92
CA LEU A 366 7.18 -3.73 17.47
C LEU A 366 6.90 -2.36 16.86
N GLU A 367 7.91 -1.49 16.90
CA GLU A 367 7.81 -0.10 16.43
C GLU A 367 8.40 0.10 15.04
N GLY A 368 7.99 1.20 14.38
CA GLY A 368 8.55 1.64 13.10
C GLY A 368 8.19 0.75 11.91
N ILE A 369 7.23 -0.16 12.04
CA ILE A 369 6.77 -1.01 10.95
C ILE A 369 5.90 -0.18 10.00
N THR A 370 6.22 -0.23 8.71
CA THR A 370 5.41 0.41 7.66
C THR A 370 4.88 -0.56 6.64
N ASP A 371 5.31 -1.82 6.65
CA ASP A 371 4.71 -2.86 5.83
C ASP A 371 4.87 -4.26 6.44
N VAL A 372 3.97 -5.16 6.06
CA VAL A 372 3.89 -6.54 6.53
C VAL A 372 3.52 -7.48 5.38
N ALA A 373 4.25 -8.59 5.27
CA ALA A 373 3.99 -9.66 4.31
C ALA A 373 3.75 -11.00 5.02
N TRP A 374 2.64 -11.68 4.71
CA TRP A 374 2.42 -13.07 5.14
C TRP A 374 3.26 -14.06 4.33
N LEU A 375 3.84 -15.06 5.00
CA LEU A 375 4.58 -16.18 4.38
C LEU A 375 3.68 -17.40 4.20
#